data_AF-A0A2S8GMW9-F1
#
_entry.id   AF-A0A2S8GMW9-F1
#
_cell.length_a   1.000
_cell.length_b   1.000
_cell.length_c   1.000
_cell.angle_alpha   90.00
_cell.angle_beta   90.00
_cell.angle_gamma   90.00
#
_symmetry.space_group_name_H-M   'P 1'
#
loop_
_entity.id
_entity.type
_entity.pdbx_description
1 polymer ?
#
loop_
_entity_poly.entity_id
_entity_poly.type
_entity_poly.pdbx_seq_one_letter_code
_entity_poly.pdbx_strand_id
1 'polypeptide(L)'
;MAIYATFFLCEPDRLASGFPGWKPPLPQPVERERIHPISRELYTIETCEPDWDDFDPDCLSLPEYQVVAIEGDCRDYLEQRLLPTVQSMPHWCGKGLTSDELGPLVAAALDAREISLTTPLYAHPLFAGCLNEFPDAFVATLRSADQPALQAIAQEWAVRMSTPEFTHSVSGERLYDDWKMEDALGLLAPIAKLVTEGTERHSLYLLNEW
;
A
#
# COMPACT_ATOMS: atom_id res chain seq x y z
N MET A 1 -9.72 -12.52 3.06
CA MET A 1 -9.97 -11.24 2.35
C MET A 1 -8.78 -11.04 1.44
N ALA A 2 -8.97 -11.00 0.13
CA ALA A 2 -7.87 -10.73 -0.78
C ALA A 2 -7.59 -9.23 -0.71
N ILE A 3 -6.36 -8.85 -0.38
CA ILE A 3 -5.93 -7.46 -0.49
C ILE A 3 -5.49 -7.27 -1.93
N TYR A 4 -6.12 -6.31 -2.58
CA TYR A 4 -5.86 -5.94 -3.95
C TYR A 4 -4.95 -4.71 -3.93
N ALA A 5 -3.75 -4.82 -4.54
CA ALA A 5 -2.78 -3.73 -4.58
C ALA A 5 -2.62 -3.21 -6.00
N THR A 6 -2.66 -1.89 -6.11
CA THR A 6 -2.31 -1.19 -7.34
C THR A 6 -1.25 -0.15 -7.06
N PHE A 7 -0.08 -0.36 -7.65
CA PHE A 7 1.01 0.60 -7.66
C PHE A 7 0.79 1.55 -8.83
N PHE A 8 0.90 2.86 -8.63
CA PHE A 8 0.76 3.82 -9.72
C PHE A 8 1.63 5.06 -9.50
N LEU A 9 1.95 5.72 -10.61
CA LEU A 9 2.71 6.96 -10.62
C LEU A 9 1.78 8.14 -10.88
N CYS A 10 1.82 9.14 -10.01
CA CYS A 10 1.00 10.35 -10.13
C CYS A 10 1.81 11.58 -9.71
N GLU A 11 1.53 12.74 -10.31
CA GLU A 11 2.00 14.02 -9.78
C GLU A 11 1.20 14.34 -8.50
N PRO A 12 1.83 14.69 -7.37
CA PRO A 12 1.12 14.87 -6.09
C PRO A 12 -0.05 15.87 -6.15
N ASP A 13 0.07 16.92 -6.96
CA ASP A 13 -0.96 17.94 -7.17
C ASP A 13 -2.19 17.44 -7.92
N ARG A 14 -2.06 16.34 -8.67
CA ARG A 14 -3.17 15.68 -9.39
C ARG A 14 -3.87 14.62 -8.55
N LEU A 15 -3.28 14.20 -7.43
CA LEU A 15 -3.78 13.08 -6.64
C LEU A 15 -5.22 13.32 -6.13
N ALA A 16 -5.49 14.45 -5.50
CA ALA A 16 -6.81 14.76 -4.96
C ALA A 16 -7.91 14.79 -6.04
N SER A 17 -7.57 15.22 -7.27
CA SER A 17 -8.51 15.21 -8.38
C SER A 17 -8.86 13.80 -8.86
N GLY A 18 -7.98 12.83 -8.62
CA GLY A 18 -8.17 11.44 -9.01
C GLY A 18 -8.97 10.58 -8.04
N PHE A 19 -9.17 11.07 -6.81
CA PHE A 19 -9.86 10.36 -5.73
C PHE A 19 -10.99 11.23 -5.14
N PRO A 20 -12.10 11.43 -5.85
CA PRO A 20 -13.24 12.20 -5.35
C PRO A 20 -13.77 11.64 -4.03
N GLY A 21 -14.04 12.52 -3.06
CA GLY A 21 -14.53 12.14 -1.74
C GLY A 21 -13.45 11.67 -0.76
N TRP A 22 -12.19 11.53 -1.19
CA TRP A 22 -11.06 11.32 -0.29
C TRP A 22 -10.56 12.65 0.25
N LYS A 23 -10.00 12.65 1.45
CA LYS A 23 -9.57 13.86 2.17
C LYS A 23 -8.09 13.82 2.52
N PRO A 24 -7.37 14.95 2.49
CA PRO A 24 -5.98 15.00 2.93
C PRO A 24 -5.86 14.76 4.45
N PRO A 25 -4.66 14.42 4.95
CA PRO A 25 -4.36 14.42 6.37
C PRO A 25 -4.68 15.78 7.01
N LEU A 26 -5.07 15.75 8.28
CA LEU A 26 -5.09 16.92 9.14
C LEU A 26 -3.67 17.52 9.25
N PRO A 27 -3.54 18.86 9.31
CA PRO A 27 -2.22 19.50 9.41
C PRO A 27 -1.45 19.17 10.69
N GLN A 28 -2.17 18.77 11.75
CA GLN A 28 -1.60 18.35 13.02
C GLN A 28 -2.30 17.08 13.49
N PRO A 29 -1.57 16.15 14.13
CA PRO A 29 -2.18 14.96 14.71
C PRO A 29 -3.14 15.36 15.83
N VAL A 30 -4.24 14.62 15.94
CA VAL A 30 -5.24 14.74 16.99
C VAL A 30 -5.35 13.43 17.77
N GLU A 31 -5.62 13.54 19.06
CA GLU A 31 -5.89 12.37 19.89
C GLU A 31 -7.31 11.84 19.60
N ARG A 32 -7.41 10.54 19.35
CA ARG A 32 -8.68 9.83 19.17
C ARG A 32 -8.71 8.56 19.99
N GLU A 33 -9.86 8.28 20.61
CA GLU A 33 -10.11 7.01 21.27
C GLU A 33 -10.45 5.93 20.24
N ARG A 34 -9.80 4.77 20.36
CA ARG A 34 -10.08 3.57 19.59
C ARG A 34 -10.35 2.42 20.53
N ILE A 35 -11.13 1.45 20.07
CA ILE A 35 -11.39 0.20 20.79
C ILE A 35 -10.45 -0.85 20.23
N HIS A 36 -9.64 -1.47 21.07
CA HIS A 36 -8.76 -2.54 20.65
C HIS A 36 -9.63 -3.72 20.16
N PRO A 37 -9.45 -4.23 18.94
CA PRO A 37 -10.39 -5.19 18.34
C PRO A 37 -10.50 -6.49 19.14
N ILE A 38 -9.40 -6.91 19.78
CA ILE A 38 -9.32 -8.12 20.59
C ILE A 38 -9.69 -7.86 22.06
N SER A 39 -8.92 -7.06 22.80
CA SER A 39 -9.16 -6.84 24.24
C SER A 39 -10.42 -6.02 24.55
N ARG A 40 -10.98 -5.29 23.57
CA ARG A 40 -12.09 -4.34 23.73
C ARG A 40 -11.78 -3.16 24.65
N GLU A 41 -10.53 -3.00 25.05
CA GLU A 41 -10.09 -1.86 25.86
C GLU A 41 -10.02 -0.60 25.01
N LEU A 42 -10.35 0.53 25.63
CA LEU A 42 -10.14 1.85 25.03
C LEU A 42 -8.65 2.18 25.11
N TYR A 43 -8.13 2.68 24.00
CA TYR A 43 -6.79 3.23 23.92
C TYR A 43 -6.82 4.49 23.06
N THR A 44 -5.92 5.43 23.37
CA THR A 44 -5.80 6.67 22.61
C THR A 44 -4.72 6.51 21.55
N ILE A 45 -5.00 7.01 20.36
CA ILE A 45 -4.02 7.15 19.28
C ILE A 45 -3.89 8.61 18.89
N GLU A 46 -2.70 9.00 18.45
CA GLU A 46 -2.51 10.24 17.69
C GLU A 46 -2.66 9.93 16.20
N THR A 47 -3.52 10.67 15.49
CA THR A 47 -3.76 10.44 14.07
C THR A 47 -3.99 11.74 13.32
N CYS A 48 -3.57 11.78 12.05
CA CYS A 48 -3.91 12.86 11.12
C CYS A 48 -5.11 12.51 10.23
N GLU A 49 -5.85 11.45 10.52
CA GLU A 49 -7.05 11.09 9.77
C GLU A 49 -8.12 12.21 9.90
N PRO A 50 -8.77 12.66 8.81
CA PRO A 50 -9.76 13.73 8.86
C PRO A 50 -11.08 13.28 9.52
N ASP A 51 -11.91 14.25 9.91
CA ASP A 51 -13.29 14.00 10.31
C ASP A 51 -14.20 13.86 9.07
N TRP A 52 -15.30 13.13 9.22
CA TRP A 52 -16.22 12.76 8.14
C TRP A 52 -17.65 13.27 8.36
N ASP A 53 -17.84 14.27 9.23
CA ASP A 53 -19.15 14.76 9.66
C ASP A 53 -20.00 15.38 8.52
N ASP A 54 -19.36 15.80 7.44
CA ASP A 54 -19.93 16.38 6.22
C ASP A 54 -20.11 15.35 5.09
N PHE A 55 -19.84 14.08 5.34
CA PHE A 55 -19.93 13.05 4.32
C PHE A 55 -21.39 12.78 3.92
N ASP A 56 -21.71 13.07 2.66
CA ASP A 56 -22.97 12.70 2.05
C ASP A 56 -22.88 11.28 1.47
N PRO A 57 -23.56 10.27 2.06
CA PRO A 57 -23.54 8.91 1.56
C PRO A 57 -24.15 8.78 0.16
N ASP A 58 -24.99 9.73 -0.28
CA ASP A 58 -25.59 9.71 -1.62
C ASP A 58 -24.58 10.10 -2.72
N CYS A 59 -23.42 10.67 -2.35
CA CYS A 59 -22.30 10.90 -3.28
C CYS A 59 -21.55 9.61 -3.64
N LEU A 60 -21.88 8.48 -3.02
CA LEU A 60 -21.31 7.17 -3.32
C LEU A 60 -22.06 6.49 -4.47
N SER A 61 -21.64 6.72 -5.71
CA SER A 61 -21.87 5.72 -6.76
C SER A 61 -20.84 4.59 -6.60
N LEU A 62 -20.82 3.94 -5.43
CA LEU A 62 -19.94 2.80 -5.23
C LEU A 62 -20.52 1.59 -5.95
N PRO A 63 -19.73 0.87 -6.76
CA PRO A 63 -20.13 -0.47 -7.18
C PRO A 63 -20.38 -1.31 -5.93
N GLU A 64 -21.50 -2.02 -5.86
CA GLU A 64 -21.71 -3.00 -4.79
C GLU A 64 -20.54 -3.99 -4.78
N TYR A 65 -19.71 -3.95 -3.73
CA TYR A 65 -18.58 -4.84 -3.57
C TYR A 65 -19.08 -6.27 -3.34
N GLN A 66 -19.16 -7.07 -4.40
CA GLN A 66 -19.36 -8.51 -4.28
C GLN A 66 -18.01 -9.18 -4.03
N VAL A 67 -17.94 -9.99 -2.97
CA VAL A 67 -16.86 -10.97 -2.80
C VAL A 67 -17.05 -12.03 -3.90
N VAL A 68 -16.26 -11.94 -4.96
CA VAL A 68 -16.26 -12.89 -6.07
C VAL A 68 -15.06 -13.82 -5.98
N ALA A 69 -15.31 -15.12 -6.01
CA ALA A 69 -14.30 -16.08 -6.42
C ALA A 69 -14.17 -15.97 -7.95
N ILE A 70 -13.03 -15.47 -8.43
CA ILE A 70 -12.76 -15.31 -9.85
C ILE A 70 -11.99 -16.50 -10.39
N GLU A 71 -12.45 -17.06 -11.52
CA GLU A 71 -11.65 -17.93 -12.38
C GLU A 71 -11.06 -17.04 -13.48
N GLY A 72 -9.72 -16.96 -13.60
CA GLY A 72 -9.05 -16.13 -14.60
C GLY A 72 -7.79 -15.42 -14.10
N ASP A 73 -7.31 -14.45 -14.88
CA ASP A 73 -6.16 -13.62 -14.51
C ASP A 73 -6.58 -12.55 -13.47
N CYS A 74 -5.97 -12.61 -12.28
CA CYS A 74 -6.21 -11.64 -11.20
C CYS A 74 -5.92 -10.20 -11.64
N ARG A 75 -4.96 -10.00 -12.54
CA ARG A 75 -4.59 -8.70 -13.08
C ARG A 75 -5.72 -8.08 -13.89
N ASP A 76 -6.36 -8.84 -14.76
CA ASP A 76 -7.47 -8.34 -15.59
C ASP A 76 -8.67 -7.93 -14.73
N TYR A 77 -8.92 -8.69 -13.67
CA TYR A 77 -9.94 -8.34 -12.68
C TYR A 77 -9.62 -7.04 -11.94
N LEU A 78 -8.38 -6.89 -11.50
CA LEU A 78 -7.91 -5.67 -10.84
C LEU A 78 -8.02 -4.45 -11.76
N GLU A 79 -7.54 -4.59 -12.99
CA GLU A 79 -7.55 -3.54 -14.02
C GLU A 79 -8.95 -2.97 -14.23
N GLN A 80 -9.97 -3.83 -14.32
CA GLN A 80 -11.36 -3.44 -14.54
C GLN A 80 -11.98 -2.69 -13.35
N ARG A 81 -11.43 -2.87 -12.15
CA ARG A 81 -11.94 -2.24 -10.92
C ARG A 81 -11.29 -0.89 -10.62
N LEU A 82 -10.16 -0.59 -11.25
CA LEU A 82 -9.46 0.67 -11.02
C LEU A 82 -10.33 1.88 -11.35
N LEU A 83 -10.16 2.91 -10.53
CA LEU A 83 -10.71 4.22 -10.85
C LEU A 83 -10.17 4.68 -12.23
N PRO A 84 -11.00 5.29 -13.09
CA PRO A 84 -10.56 5.74 -14.42
C PRO A 84 -9.32 6.62 -14.39
N THR A 85 -9.14 7.40 -13.31
CA THR A 85 -7.96 8.22 -13.12
C THR A 85 -6.69 7.38 -12.96
N VAL A 86 -6.74 6.30 -12.17
CA VAL A 86 -5.59 5.38 -11.98
C VAL A 86 -5.31 4.62 -13.27
N GLN A 87 -6.33 4.17 -14.00
CA GLN A 87 -6.18 3.52 -15.31
C GLN A 87 -5.46 4.41 -16.33
N SER A 88 -5.64 5.74 -16.23
CA SER A 88 -4.99 6.71 -17.13
C SER A 88 -3.52 6.99 -16.81
N MET A 89 -3.01 6.47 -15.70
CA MET A 89 -1.64 6.66 -15.21
C MET A 89 -0.79 5.41 -15.45
N PRO A 90 0.55 5.50 -15.48
CA PRO A 90 1.39 4.31 -15.39
C PRO A 90 1.10 3.58 -14.08
N HIS A 91 0.72 2.31 -14.16
CA HIS A 91 0.37 1.51 -12.99
C HIS A 91 0.67 0.02 -13.19
N TRP A 92 0.67 -0.70 -12.08
CA TRP A 92 0.82 -2.15 -12.02
C TRP A 92 -0.07 -2.73 -10.93
N CYS A 93 -0.96 -3.65 -11.33
CA CYS A 93 -1.82 -4.41 -10.42
C CYS A 93 -1.16 -5.74 -10.05
N GLY A 94 -1.20 -6.09 -8.76
CA GLY A 94 -0.55 -7.29 -8.25
C GLY A 94 -1.12 -7.79 -6.93
N LYS A 95 -0.37 -8.70 -6.29
CA LYS A 95 -0.67 -9.17 -4.93
C LYS A 95 -0.68 -7.97 -3.99
N GLY A 96 -1.73 -7.85 -3.19
CA GLY A 96 -1.80 -6.95 -2.03
C GLY A 96 -0.56 -7.01 -1.18
N LEU A 97 0.08 -5.87 -0.93
CA LEU A 97 1.05 -5.72 0.15
C LEU A 97 0.36 -5.05 1.34
N THR A 98 0.37 -5.71 2.50
CA THR A 98 -0.10 -5.09 3.75
C THR A 98 0.84 -3.98 4.19
N SER A 99 0.39 -3.11 5.10
CA SER A 99 1.26 -2.16 5.81
C SER A 99 2.51 -2.84 6.39
N ASP A 100 2.32 -4.06 6.90
CA ASP A 100 3.35 -4.85 7.57
C ASP A 100 4.36 -5.43 6.58
N GLU A 101 3.98 -5.64 5.31
CA GLU A 101 4.90 -6.06 4.23
C GLU A 101 5.64 -4.86 3.62
N LEU A 102 5.03 -3.67 3.62
CA LEU A 102 5.56 -2.46 2.98
C LEU A 102 6.70 -1.81 3.74
N GLY A 103 6.59 -1.69 5.06
CA GLY A 103 7.65 -1.13 5.91
C GLY A 103 8.98 -1.86 5.71
N PRO A 104 9.03 -3.20 5.85
CA PRO A 104 10.22 -4.01 5.59
C PRO A 104 10.78 -3.87 4.17
N LEU A 105 9.92 -3.76 3.15
CA LEU A 105 10.35 -3.54 1.76
C LEU A 105 11.13 -2.22 1.63
N VAL A 106 10.55 -1.12 2.13
CA VAL A 106 11.20 0.18 2.02
C VAL A 106 12.45 0.23 2.89
N ALA A 107 12.41 -0.38 4.07
CA ALA A 107 13.55 -0.47 4.98
C ALA A 107 14.72 -1.27 4.37
N ALA A 108 14.43 -2.36 3.63
CA ALA A 108 15.44 -3.13 2.91
C ALA A 108 16.13 -2.31 1.81
N ALA A 109 15.37 -1.50 1.06
CA ALA A 109 15.92 -0.67 0.00
C ALA A 109 16.71 0.56 0.49
N LEU A 110 16.40 1.05 1.69
CA LEU A 110 17.03 2.24 2.27
C LEU A 110 18.07 1.93 3.35
N ASP A 111 18.37 0.66 3.60
CA ASP A 111 19.19 0.20 4.73
C ASP A 111 18.74 0.81 6.07
N ALA A 112 17.43 0.92 6.24
CA ALA A 112 16.81 1.47 7.44
C ALA A 112 16.35 0.33 8.37
N ARG A 113 16.20 0.65 9.66
CA ARG A 113 15.59 -0.29 10.62
C ARG A 113 14.07 -0.33 10.46
N GLU A 114 13.47 0.84 10.33
CA GLU A 114 12.03 1.02 10.27
C GLU A 114 11.71 2.24 9.39
N ILE A 115 10.61 2.18 8.66
CA ILE A 115 10.11 3.25 7.81
C ILE A 115 8.60 3.34 8.02
N SER A 116 8.11 4.55 8.26
CA SER A 116 6.67 4.84 8.21
C SER A 116 6.32 5.38 6.82
N LEU A 117 5.35 4.76 6.17
CA LEU A 117 4.76 5.30 4.95
C LEU A 117 3.82 6.46 5.27
N THR A 118 3.71 7.39 4.34
CA THR A 118 2.77 8.51 4.47
C THR A 118 1.43 8.11 3.84
N THR A 119 0.32 8.50 4.48
CA THR A 119 -1.02 8.41 3.90
C THR A 119 -1.36 9.77 3.27
N PRO A 120 -1.24 9.94 1.95
CA PRO A 120 -1.42 11.24 1.30
C PRO A 120 -2.91 11.64 1.22
N LEU A 121 -3.80 10.66 1.17
CA LEU A 121 -5.25 10.83 1.21
C LEU A 121 -5.89 9.72 2.02
N TYR A 122 -6.88 10.07 2.83
CA TYR A 122 -7.74 9.17 3.56
C TYR A 122 -9.03 8.95 2.78
N ALA A 123 -9.43 7.69 2.67
CA ALA A 123 -10.74 7.31 2.20
C ALA A 123 -11.73 7.37 3.39
N HIS A 124 -12.99 7.74 3.11
CA HIS A 124 -14.08 7.52 4.05
C HIS A 124 -14.12 6.04 4.47
N PRO A 125 -14.45 5.68 5.72
CA PRO A 125 -14.51 4.28 6.16
C PRO A 125 -15.41 3.33 5.35
N LEU A 126 -16.29 3.87 4.49
CA LEU A 126 -17.12 3.12 3.55
C LEU A 126 -16.40 2.79 2.22
N PHE A 127 -15.41 3.59 1.84
CA PHE A 127 -14.48 3.26 0.77
C PHE A 127 -13.48 2.28 1.36
N ALA A 128 -13.66 1.00 1.07
CA ALA A 128 -12.85 -0.08 1.58
C ALA A 128 -11.43 -0.06 0.96
N GLY A 129 -10.63 0.96 1.29
CA GLY A 129 -9.26 1.10 0.79
C GLY A 129 -8.41 2.14 1.51
N CYS A 130 -7.11 2.05 1.30
CA CYS A 130 -6.15 3.04 1.74
C CYS A 130 -5.12 3.35 0.65
N LEU A 131 -4.55 4.54 0.75
CA LEU A 131 -3.51 5.01 -0.15
C LEU A 131 -2.24 5.27 0.66
N ASN A 132 -1.12 4.75 0.18
CA ASN A 132 0.19 4.98 0.77
C ASN A 132 1.12 5.60 -0.27
N GLU A 133 1.92 6.57 0.15
CA GLU A 133 2.98 7.18 -0.64
C GLU A 133 4.33 6.62 -0.21
N PHE A 134 5.14 6.19 -1.19
CA PHE A 134 6.50 5.74 -0.95
C PHE A 134 7.46 6.94 -0.85
N PRO A 135 8.47 6.88 0.04
CA PRO A 135 9.46 7.95 0.14
C PRO A 135 10.23 8.18 -1.16
N ASP A 136 10.54 9.43 -1.48
CA ASP A 136 11.32 9.79 -2.69
C ASP A 136 12.66 9.06 -2.77
N ALA A 137 13.32 8.85 -1.62
CA ALA A 137 14.57 8.10 -1.55
C ALA A 137 14.39 6.66 -2.02
N PHE A 138 13.27 6.02 -1.68
CA PHE A 138 12.96 4.65 -2.11
C PHE A 138 12.76 4.61 -3.62
N VAL A 139 11.98 5.56 -4.14
CA VAL A 139 11.71 5.69 -5.58
C VAL A 139 13.02 5.93 -6.35
N ALA A 140 13.91 6.80 -5.84
CA ALA A 140 15.22 7.06 -6.43
C ALA A 140 16.13 5.82 -6.41
N THR A 141 16.14 5.06 -5.31
CA THR A 141 16.85 3.78 -5.22
C THR A 141 16.36 2.81 -6.29
N LEU A 142 15.04 2.58 -6.41
CA LEU A 142 14.51 1.65 -7.41
C LEU A 142 14.77 2.11 -8.84
N ARG A 143 14.71 3.42 -9.12
CA ARG A 143 14.96 3.98 -10.45
C ARG A 143 16.39 3.75 -10.93
N SER A 144 17.35 3.75 -10.01
CA SER A 144 18.79 3.63 -10.31
C SER A 144 19.32 2.21 -10.13
N ALA A 145 18.54 1.31 -9.52
CA ALA A 145 18.95 -0.06 -9.25
C ALA A 145 19.10 -0.86 -10.55
N ASP A 146 20.28 -1.47 -10.71
CA ASP A 146 20.51 -2.49 -11.71
C ASP A 146 20.02 -3.86 -11.21
N GLN A 147 20.12 -4.90 -12.04
CA GLN A 147 19.63 -6.23 -11.70
C GLN A 147 20.30 -6.81 -10.42
N PRO A 148 21.63 -6.70 -10.23
CA PRO A 148 22.27 -7.08 -8.96
C PRO A 148 21.75 -6.30 -7.74
N ALA A 149 21.57 -4.98 -7.85
CA ALA A 149 21.05 -4.17 -6.75
C ALA A 149 19.60 -4.57 -6.40
N LEU A 150 18.74 -4.80 -7.40
CA LEU A 150 17.37 -5.27 -7.17
C LEU A 150 17.36 -6.66 -6.50
N GLN A 151 18.26 -7.57 -6.88
CA GLN A 151 18.39 -8.87 -6.22
C GLN A 151 18.83 -8.73 -4.76
N ALA A 152 19.75 -7.80 -4.45
CA ALA A 152 20.17 -7.53 -3.09
C ALA A 152 19.01 -7.00 -2.23
N ILE A 153 18.21 -6.06 -2.75
CA ILE A 153 17.02 -5.53 -2.08
C ILE A 153 15.99 -6.64 -1.84
N ALA A 154 15.71 -7.46 -2.86
CA ALA A 154 14.77 -8.57 -2.76
C ALA A 154 15.23 -9.62 -1.73
N GLN A 155 16.53 -9.92 -1.68
CA GLN A 155 17.10 -10.85 -0.71
C GLN A 155 16.99 -10.31 0.72
N GLU A 156 17.30 -9.03 0.94
CA GLU A 156 17.19 -8.39 2.25
C GLU A 156 15.74 -8.33 2.72
N TRP A 157 14.82 -7.97 1.83
CA TRP A 157 13.39 -7.97 2.13
C TRP A 157 12.89 -9.38 2.48
N ALA A 158 13.27 -10.40 1.72
CA ALA A 158 12.92 -11.80 1.99
C ALA A 158 13.43 -12.27 3.38
N VAL A 159 14.65 -11.87 3.77
CA VAL A 159 15.20 -12.18 5.10
C VAL A 159 14.35 -11.54 6.20
N ARG A 160 13.99 -10.25 6.04
CA ARG A 160 13.15 -9.53 7.02
C ARG A 160 11.77 -10.17 7.16
N MET A 161 11.13 -10.51 6.05
CA MET A 161 9.83 -11.18 6.01
C MET A 161 9.86 -12.63 6.54
N SER A 162 11.05 -13.20 6.73
CA SER A 162 11.24 -14.55 7.28
C SER A 162 11.57 -14.54 8.78
N THR A 163 11.50 -13.37 9.43
CA THR A 163 11.68 -13.29 10.89
C THR A 163 10.43 -13.79 11.62
N PRO A 164 10.54 -14.17 12.92
CA PRO A 164 9.40 -14.68 13.68
C PRO A 164 8.20 -13.73 13.74
N GLU A 165 8.43 -12.43 13.65
CA GLU A 165 7.38 -11.39 13.61
C GLU A 165 6.37 -11.61 12.47
N PHE A 166 6.83 -12.10 11.31
CA PHE A 166 5.98 -12.29 10.13
C PHE A 166 5.61 -13.75 9.87
N THR A 167 6.35 -14.70 10.45
CA THR A 167 6.19 -16.13 10.18
C THR A 167 5.55 -16.91 11.32
N HIS A 168 5.45 -16.33 12.52
CA HIS A 168 4.91 -17.00 13.71
C HIS A 168 3.66 -16.31 14.25
N SER A 169 2.83 -17.07 14.94
CA SER A 169 1.68 -16.58 15.68
C SER A 169 2.12 -15.81 16.93
N VAL A 170 1.15 -15.14 17.58
CA VAL A 170 1.36 -14.50 18.89
C VAL A 170 1.80 -15.51 19.96
N SER A 171 1.46 -16.80 19.82
CA SER A 171 1.91 -17.87 20.72
C SER A 171 3.30 -18.44 20.37
N GLY A 172 3.93 -17.95 19.30
CA GLY A 172 5.23 -18.42 18.82
C GLY A 172 5.17 -19.70 18.00
N GLU A 173 3.99 -20.10 17.52
CA GLU A 173 3.84 -21.23 16.59
C GLU A 173 4.08 -20.75 15.16
N ARG A 174 4.87 -21.49 14.38
CA ARG A 174 5.14 -21.12 12.98
C ARG A 174 3.89 -21.31 12.12
N LEU A 175 3.47 -20.25 11.42
CA LEU A 175 2.26 -20.19 10.60
C LEU A 175 2.56 -20.26 9.09
N TYR A 176 3.68 -19.68 8.66
CA TYR A 176 4.01 -19.52 7.25
C TYR A 176 5.45 -19.99 6.93
N ASP A 177 5.66 -20.33 5.66
CA ASP A 177 6.98 -20.58 5.11
C ASP A 177 7.78 -19.28 4.99
N ASP A 178 9.11 -19.42 4.96
CA ASP A 178 10.01 -18.28 4.76
C ASP A 178 9.85 -17.72 3.35
N TRP A 179 9.96 -16.39 3.25
CA TRP A 179 10.00 -15.71 1.96
C TRP A 179 11.29 -16.06 1.23
N LYS A 180 11.17 -16.38 -0.06
CA LYS A 180 12.32 -16.59 -0.93
C LYS A 180 12.65 -15.31 -1.68
N MET A 181 13.91 -15.18 -2.07
CA MET A 181 14.37 -14.07 -2.91
C MET A 181 13.60 -14.02 -4.23
N GLU A 182 13.26 -15.17 -4.83
CA GLU A 182 12.52 -15.24 -6.09
C GLU A 182 11.11 -14.66 -5.95
N ASP A 183 10.42 -14.93 -4.83
CA ASP A 183 9.08 -14.41 -4.56
C ASP A 183 9.14 -12.89 -4.35
N ALA A 184 10.10 -12.41 -3.56
CA ALA A 184 10.34 -10.98 -3.34
C ALA A 184 10.70 -10.25 -4.64
N LEU A 185 11.58 -10.84 -5.46
CA LEU A 185 11.98 -10.27 -6.75
C LEU A 185 10.82 -10.24 -7.75
N GLY A 186 9.95 -11.25 -7.73
CA GLY A 186 8.73 -11.30 -8.53
C GLY A 186 7.78 -10.14 -8.28
N LEU A 187 7.77 -9.61 -7.05
CA LEU A 187 7.00 -8.41 -6.68
C LEU A 187 7.79 -7.11 -6.90
N LEU A 188 9.09 -7.11 -6.59
CA LEU A 188 9.92 -5.90 -6.67
C LEU A 188 10.20 -5.47 -8.11
N ALA A 189 10.47 -6.42 -9.02
CA ALA A 189 10.88 -6.09 -10.39
C ALA A 189 9.80 -5.31 -11.18
N PRO A 190 8.50 -5.66 -11.11
CA PRO A 190 7.44 -4.84 -11.71
C PRO A 190 7.38 -3.42 -11.14
N ILE A 191 7.57 -3.25 -9.82
CA ILE A 191 7.56 -1.93 -9.16
C ILE A 191 8.75 -1.09 -9.66
N ALA A 192 9.95 -1.68 -9.70
CA ALA A 192 11.13 -0.99 -10.22
C ALA A 192 10.94 -0.58 -11.68
N LYS A 193 10.40 -1.47 -12.52
CA LYS A 193 10.06 -1.15 -13.91
C LYS A 193 9.07 0.01 -13.99
N LEU A 194 7.99 -0.02 -13.21
CA LEU A 194 7.00 1.05 -13.16
C LEU A 194 7.67 2.39 -12.82
N VAL A 195 8.52 2.43 -11.79
CA VAL A 195 9.24 3.63 -11.37
C VAL A 195 10.14 4.22 -12.47
N THR A 196 10.69 3.38 -13.36
CA THR A 196 11.48 3.85 -14.52
C THR A 196 10.64 4.46 -15.64
N GLU A 197 9.34 4.19 -15.68
CA GLU A 197 8.41 4.83 -16.63
C GLU A 197 8.00 6.24 -16.17
N GLY A 198 8.28 6.57 -14.91
CA GLY A 198 8.00 7.86 -14.29
C GLY A 198 9.02 8.96 -14.60
N THR A 199 8.71 10.16 -14.12
CA THR A 199 9.62 11.32 -14.11
C THR A 199 9.92 11.71 -12.67
N GLU A 200 10.84 12.64 -12.45
CA GLU A 200 11.12 13.19 -11.12
C GLU A 200 9.94 13.94 -10.49
N ARG A 201 8.89 14.25 -11.27
CA ARG A 201 7.65 14.88 -10.77
C ARG A 201 6.64 13.88 -10.25
N HIS A 202 6.84 12.59 -10.52
CA HIS A 202 5.93 11.54 -10.10
C HIS A 202 6.38 10.94 -8.77
N SER A 203 5.43 10.87 -7.83
CA SER A 203 5.52 10.01 -6.65
C SER A 203 4.97 8.62 -6.97
N LEU A 204 5.48 7.62 -6.25
CA LEU A 204 4.94 6.26 -6.29
C LEU A 204 3.91 6.10 -5.18
N TYR A 205 2.73 5.63 -5.55
CA TYR A 205 1.62 5.36 -4.64
C TYR A 205 1.22 3.89 -4.70
N LEU A 206 0.68 3.39 -3.58
CA LEU A 206 0.00 2.11 -3.49
C LEU A 206 -1.44 2.33 -3.01
N LEU A 207 -2.39 1.98 -3.86
CA LEU A 207 -3.79 1.82 -3.49
C LEU A 207 -4.03 0.36 -3.07
N ASN A 208 -4.40 0.17 -1.81
CA ASN A 208 -4.88 -1.11 -1.30
C ASN A 208 -6.40 -1.07 -1.18
N GLU A 209 -7.09 -2.06 -1.72
CA GLU A 209 -8.55 -2.21 -1.66
C GLU A 209 -8.92 -3.55 -1.01
N TRP A 210 -10.02 -3.57 -0.24
CA TRP A 210 -10.53 -4.75 0.48
C TRP A 210 -12.03 -4.99 0.29
#